data_AF-A0A350WXU7-F1
#
_entry.id   AF-A0A350WXU7-F1
#
_cell.length_a   1.000
_cell.length_b   1.000
_cell.length_c   1.000
_cell.angle_alpha   90.00
_cell.angle_beta   90.00
_cell.angle_gamma   90.00
#
_symmetry.space_group_name_H-M   'P 1'
#
loop_
_entity.id
_entity.type
_entity.pdbx_description
1 polymer ?
#
loop_
_entity_poly.entity_id
_entity_poly.type
_entity_poly.pdbx_seq_one_letter_code
_entity_poly.pdbx_strand_id
1 'polypeptide(L)'
;MMADRYVICPKVALSDLFIILRPNENVHFFNKIFRKHVDFLLCDPVTYMPSFGVEIVKPIAKDGVREADKFMGELFTDAGLPLVHVPSQEAYDPADIVALFQLAVVKVGKTSSVRVGNPMDTVPNCPVCGKMMVLRIHRNGTNSGKKYYGCIDSPRCNGTVPIEALG
;
A
#
# COMPACT_ATOMS: atom_id res chain seq x y z
N MET A 1 -20.53 2.99 -22.93
CA MET A 1 -19.07 3.22 -23.09
C MET A 1 -18.41 2.96 -21.74
N MET A 2 -17.23 2.32 -21.69
CA MET A 2 -16.58 1.89 -20.43
C MET A 2 -15.87 3.03 -19.67
N ALA A 3 -15.80 4.23 -20.25
CA ALA A 3 -15.05 5.37 -19.71
C ALA A 3 -15.65 5.96 -18.41
N ASP A 4 -16.93 5.75 -18.13
CA ASP A 4 -17.63 6.41 -17.00
C ASP A 4 -17.73 5.56 -15.74
N ARG A 5 -17.03 4.42 -15.69
CA ARG A 5 -17.16 3.47 -14.56
C ARG A 5 -16.18 3.68 -13.43
N TYR A 6 -15.03 4.30 -13.71
CA TYR A 6 -13.98 4.49 -12.72
C TYR A 6 -13.26 5.81 -12.92
N VAL A 7 -12.85 6.41 -11.80
CA VAL A 7 -11.78 7.40 -11.79
C VAL A 7 -10.45 6.66 -11.87
N ILE A 8 -9.58 7.06 -12.79
CA ILE A 8 -8.27 6.42 -13.01
C ILE A 8 -7.19 7.29 -12.37
N CYS A 9 -6.52 6.76 -11.36
CA CYS A 9 -5.40 7.40 -10.69
C CYS A 9 -4.08 6.73 -11.11
N PRO A 10 -3.22 7.39 -11.91
CA PRO A 10 -1.96 6.79 -12.35
C PRO A 10 -0.89 6.84 -11.25
N LYS A 11 -0.03 5.82 -11.22
CA LYS A 11 1.19 5.74 -10.40
C LYS A 11 0.95 6.01 -8.90
N VAL A 12 -0.04 5.35 -8.32
CA VAL A 12 -0.40 5.52 -6.91
C VAL A 12 0.55 4.71 -6.02
N ALA A 13 1.20 5.36 -5.06
CA ALA A 13 2.09 4.70 -4.13
C ALA A 13 1.30 3.79 -3.19
N LEU A 14 1.86 2.62 -2.85
CA LEU A 14 1.18 1.70 -1.93
C LEU A 14 1.04 2.24 -0.51
N SER A 15 1.89 3.20 -0.13
CA SER A 15 1.76 3.93 1.14
C SER A 15 0.50 4.80 1.20
N ASP A 16 -0.09 5.12 0.06
CA ASP A 16 -1.33 5.91 -0.01
C ASP A 16 -2.57 5.01 0.03
N LEU A 17 -2.39 3.69 -0.10
CA LEU A 17 -3.45 2.68 -0.14
C LEU A 17 -3.51 1.84 1.12
N PHE A 18 -2.35 1.49 1.67
CA PHE A 18 -2.23 0.54 2.77
C PHE A 18 -1.54 1.17 3.96
N ILE A 19 -2.13 0.95 5.13
CA ILE A 19 -1.55 1.32 6.41
C ILE A 19 -0.93 0.08 7.02
N ILE A 20 0.33 0.16 7.43
CA ILE A 20 0.98 -0.91 8.19
C ILE A 20 0.45 -0.85 9.62
N LEU A 21 -0.29 -1.87 10.04
CA LEU A 21 -0.70 -2.03 11.43
C LEU A 21 0.52 -2.40 12.28
N ARG A 22 0.64 -1.80 13.47
CA ARG A 22 1.78 -2.00 14.39
C ARG A 22 3.14 -1.91 13.67
N PRO A 23 3.45 -0.79 12.99
CA PRO A 23 4.68 -0.69 12.21
C PRO A 23 5.94 -0.78 13.07
N ASN A 24 5.86 -0.67 14.40
CA ASN A 24 6.96 -0.92 15.32
C ASN A 24 7.37 -2.41 15.36
N GLU A 25 6.43 -3.32 15.15
CA GLU A 25 6.67 -4.77 15.02
C GLU A 25 6.94 -5.13 13.55
N ASN A 26 6.28 -4.39 12.64
CA ASN A 26 6.26 -4.66 11.21
C ASN A 26 7.19 -3.73 10.39
N VAL A 27 8.23 -3.15 11.01
CA VAL A 27 9.12 -2.15 10.39
C VAL A 27 9.74 -2.69 9.09
N HIS A 28 10.01 -3.99 9.01
CA HIS A 28 10.62 -4.62 7.85
C HIS A 28 9.67 -4.67 6.62
N PHE A 29 8.34 -4.63 6.82
CA PHE A 29 7.37 -4.49 5.74
C PHE A 29 7.37 -3.10 5.12
N PHE A 30 7.84 -2.09 5.86
CA PHE A 30 7.96 -0.73 5.36
C PHE A 30 8.77 -0.68 4.07
N ASN A 31 9.97 -1.25 4.04
CA ASN A 31 10.80 -1.24 2.82
C ASN A 31 10.19 -2.04 1.66
N LYS A 32 9.26 -2.96 1.94
CA LYS A 32 8.56 -3.74 0.90
C LYS A 32 7.44 -2.93 0.24
N ILE A 33 6.88 -1.94 0.93
CA ILE A 33 5.76 -1.10 0.48
C ILE A 33 6.27 0.28 0.02
N PHE A 34 7.14 0.88 0.82
CA PHE A 34 7.75 2.17 0.59
C PHE A 34 8.66 2.09 -0.64
N ARG A 35 8.22 2.76 -1.72
CA ARG A 35 8.78 2.80 -3.10
C ARG A 35 8.09 1.89 -4.11
N LYS A 36 7.08 1.11 -3.71
CA LYS A 36 6.21 0.43 -4.66
C LYS A 36 4.99 1.27 -4.98
N HIS A 37 4.49 1.12 -6.19
CA HIS A 37 3.26 1.73 -6.68
C HIS A 37 2.50 0.74 -7.54
N VAL A 38 1.20 0.91 -7.65
CA VAL A 38 0.46 0.36 -8.79
C VAL A 38 0.56 1.32 -9.96
N ASP A 39 0.53 0.80 -11.19
CA ASP A 39 0.54 1.65 -12.39
C ASP A 39 -0.75 2.44 -12.50
N PHE A 40 -1.88 1.80 -12.16
CA PHE A 40 -3.16 2.48 -12.02
C PHE A 40 -3.93 1.98 -10.81
N LEU A 41 -4.65 2.90 -10.17
CA LEU A 41 -5.69 2.61 -9.22
C LEU A 41 -7.02 3.04 -9.83
N LEU A 42 -7.98 2.12 -9.86
CA LEU A 42 -9.34 2.41 -10.30
C LEU A 42 -10.20 2.64 -9.07
N CYS A 43 -10.82 3.81 -8.99
CA CYS A 43 -11.71 4.19 -7.90
C CYS A 43 -13.15 4.32 -8.37
N ASP A 44 -14.08 4.01 -7.47
CA ASP A 44 -15.49 4.33 -7.68
C ASP A 44 -15.66 5.86 -7.86
N PRO A 45 -16.39 6.31 -8.90
CA PRO A 45 -16.43 7.73 -9.27
C PRO A 45 -17.20 8.62 -8.29
N VAL A 46 -17.97 8.04 -7.35
CA VAL A 46 -18.77 8.80 -6.38
C VAL A 46 -18.08 8.84 -5.02
N THR A 47 -17.64 7.68 -4.54
CA THR A 47 -17.06 7.51 -3.21
C THR A 47 -15.53 7.67 -3.18
N TYR A 48 -14.89 7.64 -4.35
CA TYR A 48 -13.43 7.56 -4.52
C TYR A 48 -12.79 6.35 -3.84
N MET A 49 -13.59 5.36 -3.43
CA MET A 49 -13.07 4.14 -2.82
C MET A 49 -12.33 3.30 -3.86
N PRO A 50 -11.13 2.76 -3.52
CA PRO A 50 -10.40 1.83 -4.38
C PRO A 50 -11.25 0.62 -4.76
N SER A 51 -11.37 0.36 -6.06
CA SER A 51 -12.05 -0.81 -6.62
C SER A 51 -11.05 -1.84 -7.17
N PHE A 52 -9.97 -1.38 -7.81
CA PHE A 52 -8.92 -2.26 -8.37
C PHE A 52 -7.55 -1.59 -8.29
N GLY A 53 -6.52 -2.37 -7.96
CA GLY A 53 -5.14 -2.06 -8.34
C GLY A 53 -4.80 -2.70 -9.69
N VAL A 54 -4.01 -2.02 -10.51
CA VAL A 54 -3.58 -2.52 -11.83
C VAL A 54 -2.06 -2.36 -11.97
N GLU A 55 -1.40 -3.45 -12.37
CA GLU A 55 0.03 -3.48 -12.73
C GLU A 55 0.21 -3.93 -14.18
N ILE A 56 1.02 -3.20 -14.93
CA ILE A 56 1.48 -3.59 -16.26
C ILE A 56 2.71 -4.47 -16.08
N VAL A 57 2.58 -5.74 -16.42
CA VAL A 57 3.66 -6.72 -16.27
C VAL A 57 4.28 -7.07 -17.61
N LYS A 58 5.61 -7.13 -17.66
CA LYS A 58 6.29 -7.69 -18.84
C LYS A 58 6.17 -9.22 -18.81
N PRO A 59 6.02 -9.89 -19.96
CA PRO A 59 6.10 -11.35 -20.02
C PRO A 59 7.42 -11.81 -19.40
N ILE A 60 7.35 -12.63 -18.35
CA ILE A 60 8.54 -13.16 -17.68
C ILE A 60 9.00 -14.41 -18.46
N ALA A 61 10.27 -14.46 -18.84
CA ALA A 61 10.88 -15.69 -19.33
C ALA A 61 10.93 -16.71 -18.18
N LYS A 62 10.24 -17.85 -18.37
CA LYS A 62 10.05 -19.10 -17.58
C LYS A 62 10.52 -19.28 -16.12
N ASP A 63 11.48 -18.55 -15.58
CA ASP A 63 12.07 -18.83 -14.26
C ASP A 63 11.98 -17.61 -13.33
N GLY A 64 10.89 -17.58 -12.55
CA GLY A 64 10.82 -16.79 -11.32
C GLY A 64 9.59 -15.91 -11.21
N VAL A 65 8.60 -16.38 -10.45
CA VAL A 65 7.71 -15.45 -9.72
C VAL A 65 8.64 -14.71 -8.76
N ARG A 66 8.87 -13.41 -8.97
CA ARG A 66 9.71 -12.64 -8.04
C ARG A 66 8.99 -12.63 -6.70
N GLU A 67 9.70 -12.81 -5.59
CA GLU A 67 9.10 -12.68 -4.25
C GLU A 67 8.36 -11.35 -4.06
N ALA A 68 8.78 -10.32 -4.81
CA ALA A 68 8.12 -9.03 -4.88
C ALA A 68 6.69 -9.10 -5.43
N ASP A 69 6.42 -9.95 -6.41
CA ASP A 69 5.11 -10.12 -7.06
C ASP A 69 4.16 -10.91 -6.15
N LYS A 70 4.71 -11.92 -5.44
CA LYS A 70 3.97 -12.68 -4.43
C LYS A 70 3.50 -11.77 -3.29
N PHE A 71 4.39 -10.92 -2.77
CA PHE A 71 4.04 -9.97 -1.71
C PHE A 71 2.94 -8.98 -2.12
N MET A 72 2.97 -8.49 -3.36
CA MET A 72 1.93 -7.59 -3.88
C MET A 72 0.56 -8.29 -3.90
N GLY A 73 0.51 -9.51 -4.44
CA GLY A 73 -0.71 -10.31 -4.48
C GLY A 73 -1.29 -10.57 -3.09
N GLU A 74 -0.47 -10.94 -2.12
CA GLU A 74 -0.88 -11.16 -0.72
C GLU A 74 -1.41 -9.88 -0.08
N LEU A 75 -0.68 -8.76 -0.20
CA LEU A 75 -1.08 -7.47 0.38
C LEU A 75 -2.46 -7.00 -0.10
N PHE A 76 -2.70 -7.07 -1.41
CA PHE A 76 -3.99 -6.69 -2.01
C PHE A 76 -5.11 -7.64 -1.60
N THR A 77 -4.82 -8.95 -1.55
CA THR A 77 -5.79 -9.97 -1.15
C THR A 77 -6.21 -9.81 0.32
N ASP A 78 -5.26 -9.54 1.22
CA ASP A 78 -5.52 -9.32 2.66
C ASP A 78 -6.33 -8.05 2.91
N ALA A 79 -6.10 -7.02 2.08
CA ALA A 79 -6.87 -5.78 2.11
C ALA A 79 -8.27 -5.90 1.47
N GLY A 80 -8.59 -7.04 0.85
CA GLY A 80 -9.85 -7.20 0.12
C GLY A 80 -9.95 -6.37 -1.15
N LEU A 81 -8.81 -5.95 -1.72
CA LEU A 81 -8.74 -5.13 -2.93
C LEU A 81 -8.20 -5.97 -4.10
N PRO A 82 -8.96 -6.17 -5.19
CA PRO A 82 -8.47 -6.92 -6.34
C PRO A 82 -7.26 -6.28 -7.03
N LEU A 83 -6.22 -7.08 -7.32
CA LEU A 83 -5.05 -6.69 -8.10
C LEU A 83 -5.07 -7.38 -9.47
N VAL A 84 -5.07 -6.57 -10.53
CA VAL A 84 -5.10 -7.01 -11.93
C VAL A 84 -3.71 -6.86 -12.54
N HIS A 85 -3.17 -7.93 -13.11
CA HIS A 85 -1.91 -7.89 -13.84
C HIS A 85 -2.21 -7.91 -15.34
N VAL A 86 -1.91 -6.82 -16.03
CA VAL A 86 -2.12 -6.65 -17.47
C VAL A 86 -0.78 -6.87 -18.18
N PRO A 87 -0.65 -7.89 -19.06
CA PRO A 87 0.58 -8.09 -19.82
C PRO A 87 0.88 -6.89 -20.71
N SER A 88 2.11 -6.38 -20.71
CA SER A 88 2.55 -5.30 -21.60
C SER A 88 2.52 -5.78 -23.06
N GLN A 89 1.58 -5.27 -23.85
CA GLN A 89 1.39 -5.58 -25.27
C GLN A 89 1.15 -4.30 -26.09
N GLU A 90 1.39 -4.37 -27.40
CA GLU A 90 1.15 -3.26 -28.33
C GLU A 90 -0.34 -3.03 -28.62
N ALA A 91 -1.15 -4.08 -28.52
CA ALA A 91 -2.59 -4.06 -28.73
C ALA A 91 -3.27 -5.02 -27.76
N TYR A 92 -4.54 -4.74 -27.45
CA TYR A 92 -5.35 -5.52 -26.53
C TYR A 92 -6.73 -5.80 -27.13
N ASP A 93 -7.25 -7.00 -26.89
CA ASP A 93 -8.68 -7.27 -27.04
C ASP A 93 -9.40 -6.84 -25.75
N PRO A 94 -10.41 -5.96 -25.80
CA PRO A 94 -11.22 -5.61 -24.64
C PRO A 94 -11.79 -6.82 -23.88
N ALA A 95 -12.12 -7.92 -24.56
CA ALA A 95 -12.64 -9.13 -23.93
C ALA A 95 -11.59 -9.79 -23.02
N ASP A 96 -10.34 -9.86 -23.46
CA ASP A 96 -9.23 -10.40 -22.67
C ASP A 96 -8.97 -9.54 -21.43
N ILE A 97 -9.00 -8.21 -21.58
CA ILE A 97 -8.86 -7.29 -20.44
C ILE A 97 -9.99 -7.51 -19.45
N VAL A 98 -11.25 -7.57 -19.89
CA VAL A 98 -12.40 -7.83 -19.01
C VAL A 98 -12.25 -9.15 -18.25
N ALA A 99 -11.76 -10.20 -18.90
CA ALA A 99 -11.53 -11.50 -18.27
C ALA A 99 -10.49 -11.41 -17.13
N LEU A 100 -9.42 -10.62 -17.29
CA LEU A 100 -8.43 -10.39 -16.23
C LEU A 100 -9.06 -9.74 -14.99
N PHE A 101 -9.94 -8.76 -15.18
CA PHE A 101 -10.65 -8.11 -14.06
C PHE A 101 -11.61 -9.08 -13.35
N GLN A 102 -12.37 -9.86 -14.10
CA GLN A 102 -13.27 -10.88 -13.53
C GLN A 102 -12.49 -11.90 -12.69
N LEU A 103 -11.33 -12.36 -13.18
CA LEU A 103 -10.47 -13.27 -12.46
C LEU A 103 -9.96 -12.68 -11.14
N ALA A 104 -9.59 -11.40 -11.14
CA ALA A 104 -9.13 -10.70 -9.94
C ALA A 104 -10.22 -10.60 -8.87
N VAL A 105 -11.47 -10.31 -9.25
CA VAL A 105 -12.62 -10.28 -8.32
C VAL A 105 -12.83 -11.65 -7.66
N VAL A 106 -12.78 -12.74 -8.43
CA VAL A 106 -12.98 -14.11 -7.92
C VAL A 106 -11.89 -14.51 -6.92
N LYS A 107 -10.65 -14.03 -7.10
CA LYS A 107 -9.55 -14.30 -6.16
C LYS A 107 -9.79 -13.65 -4.79
N VAL A 108 -10.31 -12.43 -4.76
CA VAL A 108 -10.54 -11.68 -3.53
C VAL A 108 -11.83 -12.06 -2.81
N GLY A 109 -12.89 -12.45 -3.52
CA GLY A 109 -14.18 -12.84 -2.90
C GLY A 109 -14.13 -14.04 -1.93
N LYS A 110 -12.95 -14.63 -1.70
CA LYS A 110 -12.69 -15.71 -0.75
C LYS A 110 -12.02 -15.24 0.56
N THR A 111 -11.60 -13.98 0.67
CA THR A 111 -10.92 -13.46 1.86
C THR A 111 -11.81 -12.53 2.67
N SER A 112 -12.00 -12.88 3.95
CA SER A 112 -12.63 -11.99 4.93
C SER A 112 -11.65 -10.86 5.25
N SER A 113 -12.02 -9.62 4.94
CA SER A 113 -11.24 -8.41 5.26
C SER A 113 -10.73 -8.45 6.69
N VAL A 114 -9.42 -8.28 6.89
CA VAL A 114 -8.84 -8.13 8.23
C VAL A 114 -9.35 -6.80 8.80
N ARG A 115 -10.34 -6.85 9.69
CA ARG A 115 -10.82 -5.67 10.41
C ARG A 115 -9.70 -5.17 11.32
N VAL A 116 -9.35 -3.89 11.19
CA VAL A 116 -8.39 -3.19 12.04
C VAL A 116 -8.82 -3.37 13.50
N GLY A 117 -8.06 -4.16 14.25
CA GLY A 117 -8.19 -4.24 15.70
C GLY A 117 -7.60 -2.99 16.32
N ASN A 118 -8.48 -2.13 16.85
CA ASN A 118 -8.19 -0.99 17.73
C ASN A 118 -7.36 0.19 17.13
N PRO A 119 -7.90 1.43 17.05
CA PRO A 119 -7.18 2.62 16.57
C PRO A 119 -5.94 3.02 17.38
N MET A 120 -5.70 2.42 18.56
CA MET A 120 -4.46 2.61 19.33
C MET A 120 -3.22 1.95 18.70
N ASP A 121 -3.40 1.03 17.74
CA ASP A 121 -2.29 0.33 17.07
C ASP A 121 -1.77 1.08 15.82
N THR A 122 -2.30 2.27 15.55
CA THR A 122 -1.97 3.09 14.39
C THR A 122 -0.86 4.10 14.70
N VAL A 123 0.20 4.09 13.88
CA VAL A 123 1.29 5.06 13.98
C VAL A 123 0.99 6.26 13.09
N PRO A 124 1.16 7.49 13.58
CA PRO A 124 0.86 8.68 12.81
C PRO A 124 1.78 8.82 11.59
N ASN A 125 1.24 9.39 10.53
CA ASN A 125 2.05 9.92 9.45
C ASN A 125 2.83 11.15 9.93
N CYS A 126 4.00 11.38 9.35
CA CYS A 126 4.86 12.50 9.69
C CYS A 126 4.11 13.82 9.45
N PRO A 127 3.96 14.70 10.45
CA PRO A 127 3.22 15.95 10.29
C PRO A 127 3.93 16.96 9.38
N VAL A 128 5.20 16.71 9.04
CA VAL A 128 6.01 17.58 8.18
C VAL A 128 5.92 17.19 6.71
N CYS A 129 5.92 15.90 6.39
CA CYS A 129 6.04 15.44 4.99
C CYS A 129 5.09 14.30 4.62
N GLY A 130 4.19 13.88 5.51
CA GLY A 130 3.22 12.80 5.28
C GLY A 130 3.80 11.38 5.27
N LYS A 131 5.13 11.21 5.17
CA LYS A 131 5.77 9.88 5.20
C LYS A 131 5.57 9.19 6.56
N MET A 132 5.62 7.86 6.60
CA MET A 132 5.44 7.14 7.87
C MET A 132 6.51 7.49 8.91
N MET A 133 6.14 7.30 10.17
CA MET A 133 7.04 7.45 11.30
C MET A 133 7.45 6.08 11.86
N VAL A 134 8.61 6.02 12.50
CA VAL A 134 9.13 4.84 13.18
C VAL A 134 9.44 5.15 14.63
N LEU A 135 9.27 4.17 15.51
CA LEU A 135 9.65 4.30 16.92
C LEU A 135 11.16 4.50 17.06
N ARG A 136 11.55 5.56 17.72
CA ARG A 136 12.93 5.90 18.06
C ARG A 136 13.05 6.13 19.55
N ILE A 137 14.27 6.04 20.05
CA ILE A 137 14.60 6.28 21.46
C ILE A 137 15.57 7.45 21.51
N HIS A 138 15.30 8.41 22.40
CA HIS A 138 16.28 9.46 22.70
C HIS A 138 17.50 8.83 23.37
N ARG A 139 18.67 8.96 22.74
CA ARG A 139 19.92 8.37 23.25
C ARG A 139 20.53 9.21 24.38
N ASN A 140 20.41 10.52 24.29
CA ASN A 140 21.10 11.48 25.17
C ASN A 140 20.13 12.59 25.63
N GLY A 141 20.47 13.26 26.74
CA GLY A 141 19.74 14.40 27.28
C GLY A 141 18.68 14.05 28.32
N THR A 142 17.88 15.04 28.72
CA THR A 142 16.84 14.93 29.77
C THR A 142 15.72 13.95 29.42
N ASN A 143 15.52 13.68 28.13
CA ASN A 143 14.54 12.69 27.65
C ASN A 143 15.19 11.33 27.30
N SER A 144 16.44 11.09 27.70
CA SER A 144 17.12 9.82 27.40
C SER A 144 16.28 8.61 27.85
N GLY A 145 16.20 7.61 26.99
CA GLY A 145 15.38 6.41 27.20
C GLY A 145 13.91 6.57 26.81
N LYS A 146 13.38 7.80 26.67
CA LYS A 146 12.01 8.01 26.19
C LYS A 146 11.90 7.68 24.70
N LYS A 147 10.77 7.05 24.35
CA LYS A 147 10.42 6.72 22.98
C LYS A 147 9.65 7.87 22.31
N TYR A 148 9.86 8.05 21.01
CA TYR A 148 9.11 9.00 20.18
C TYR A 148 8.93 8.42 18.78
N TYR A 149 7.93 8.88 18.04
CA TYR A 149 7.84 8.62 16.61
C TYR A 149 8.71 9.63 15.87
N GLY A 150 9.64 9.14 15.04
CA GLY A 150 10.47 9.99 14.19
C GLY A 150 10.27 9.62 12.72
N CYS A 151 10.32 10.61 11.84
CA CYS A 151 10.20 10.40 10.40
C CYS A 151 11.23 9.36 9.90
N ILE A 152 10.79 8.41 9.08
CA ILE A 152 11.66 7.42 8.44
C ILE A 152 12.77 8.09 7.60
N ASP A 153 12.46 9.23 6.98
CA ASP A 153 13.39 9.98 6.13
C ASP A 153 14.37 10.87 6.92
N SER A 154 14.44 10.75 8.24
CA SER A 154 15.48 11.42 9.03
C SER A 154 16.88 10.94 8.62
N PRO A 155 17.88 11.83 8.46
CA PRO A 155 17.88 13.25 8.86
C PRO A 155 17.37 14.23 7.80
N ARG A 156 16.94 13.78 6.61
CA ARG A 156 16.39 14.68 5.57
C ARG A 156 15.05 15.30 5.95
N CYS A 157 14.31 14.64 6.84
CA CYS A 157 13.11 15.19 7.47
C CYS A 157 13.22 15.10 8.99
N ASN A 158 12.88 16.20 9.66
CA ASN A 158 12.99 16.36 11.12
C ASN A 158 11.65 16.16 11.84
N GLY A 159 10.62 15.65 11.17
CA GLY A 159 9.32 15.43 11.79
C GLY A 159 9.40 14.40 12.92
N THR A 160 8.85 14.77 14.07
CA THR A 160 8.74 13.92 15.26
C THR A 160 7.37 14.09 15.91
N VAL A 161 6.90 13.06 16.60
CA VAL A 161 5.63 13.03 17.33
C VAL A 161 5.88 12.31 18.65
N PRO A 162 5.58 12.93 19.80
CA PRO A 162 5.69 12.28 21.09
C PRO A 162 4.62 11.19 21.23
N ILE A 163 4.96 10.08 21.89
CA ILE A 163 4.01 8.96 22.07
C ILE A 163 2.89 9.32 23.06
N GLU A 164 3.15 10.29 23.95
CA GLU A 164 2.17 10.77 24.95
C GLU A 164 1.00 11.55 24.31
N ALA A 165 1.09 11.93 23.01
CA ALA A 165 0.07 12.74 22.32
C ALA A 165 -0.97 11.94 21.51
N LEU A 166 -0.98 10.60 21.59
CA LEU A 166 -1.98 9.75 20.93
C LEU A 166 -3.14 9.36 21.88
N GLY A 167 -3.54 10.30 22.73
CA GLY A 167 -4.69 10.18 23.65
C GLY A 167 -5.98 10.66 23.01
#